data_AF-J5W271-F1
#
_entry.id   AF-J5W271-F1
#
_cell.length_a   1.000
_cell.length_b   1.000
_cell.length_c   1.000
_cell.angle_alpha   90.00
_cell.angle_beta   90.00
_cell.angle_gamma   90.00
#
_symmetry.space_group_name_H-M   'P 1'
#
loop_
_entity.id
_entity.type
_entity.pdbx_description
1 polymer ?
#
loop_
_entity_poly.entity_id
_entity_poly.type
_entity_poly.pdbx_seq_one_letter_code
_entity_poly.pdbx_strand_id
1 'polypeptide(L)'
;MNKENYPSWLVPIEIARELKKIGFNEPCLYYNSEAISGMGYQCIEIEERIHNEAPNVIELRELKYFNYNKTKGCISIPAWEQVFKWFREHNLHSEIWYKIEHYEEDGEVKEAPPYNYGILNKKAEPLNSEYYFWFYEDARQALVEELIVIYKQKNIIP
;
A
#
# COMPACT_ATOMS: atom_id res chain seq x y z
N MET A 1 12.78 11.77 4.95
CA MET A 1 12.37 10.85 6.03
C MET A 1 13.33 9.68 6.06
N ASN A 2 13.80 9.25 7.24
CA ASN A 2 14.65 8.05 7.31
C ASN A 2 13.78 6.83 6.95
N LYS A 3 14.17 6.07 5.93
CA LYS A 3 13.47 4.86 5.51
C LYS A 3 13.46 3.79 6.61
N GLU A 4 14.46 3.79 7.50
CA GLU A 4 14.63 2.79 8.55
C GLU A 4 13.54 2.82 9.63
N ASN A 5 12.86 3.95 9.83
CA ASN A 5 11.82 4.11 10.85
C ASN A 5 10.39 4.14 10.28
N TYR A 6 10.23 3.84 8.99
CA TYR A 6 8.92 3.83 8.36
C TYR A 6 8.16 2.54 8.72
N PRO A 7 6.89 2.62 9.18
CA PRO A 7 6.14 1.43 9.55
C PRO A 7 5.87 0.53 8.33
N SER A 8 6.30 -0.73 8.38
CA SER A 8 6.21 -1.68 7.25
C SER A 8 4.77 -2.11 6.89
N TRP A 9 3.81 -1.83 7.76
CA TRP A 9 2.38 -2.11 7.57
C TRP A 9 1.64 -0.98 6.83
N LEU A 10 2.27 0.18 6.65
CA LEU A 10 1.79 1.25 5.75
C LEU A 10 2.41 1.09 4.36
N VAL A 11 1.69 1.56 3.33
CA VAL A 11 2.28 1.65 1.99
C VAL A 11 3.30 2.79 1.92
N PRO A 12 4.43 2.62 1.22
CA PRO A 12 5.38 3.71 0.96
C PRO A 12 4.71 4.98 0.45
N ILE A 13 5.28 6.15 0.77
CA ILE A 13 4.69 7.45 0.41
C ILE A 13 4.56 7.62 -1.11
N GLU A 14 5.49 7.05 -1.88
CA GLU A 14 5.45 7.02 -3.34
C GLU A 14 4.20 6.28 -3.85
N ILE A 15 3.87 5.13 -3.25
CA ILE A 15 2.66 4.37 -3.56
C ILE A 15 1.41 5.16 -3.13
N ALA A 16 1.40 5.77 -1.95
CA ALA A 16 0.29 6.60 -1.49
C ALA A 16 0.00 7.79 -2.45
N ARG A 17 1.05 8.41 -3.01
CA ARG A 17 0.91 9.45 -4.05
C ARG A 17 0.26 8.92 -5.32
N GLU A 18 0.68 7.74 -5.79
CA GLU A 18 0.08 7.12 -6.97
C GLU A 18 -1.38 6.71 -6.75
N LEU A 19 -1.70 6.17 -5.56
CA LEU A 19 -3.07 5.87 -5.15
C LEU A 19 -3.95 7.13 -5.15
N LYS A 20 -3.45 8.25 -4.61
CA LYS A 20 -4.15 9.54 -4.67
C LYS A 20 -4.44 9.97 -6.11
N LYS A 21 -3.48 9.83 -7.01
CA LYS A 21 -3.64 10.21 -8.44
C LYS A 21 -4.73 9.40 -9.14
N ILE A 22 -4.92 8.14 -8.76
CA ILE A 22 -5.97 7.27 -9.32
C ILE A 22 -7.32 7.40 -8.61
N GLY A 23 -7.45 8.30 -7.63
CA GLY A 23 -8.71 8.61 -6.96
C GLY A 23 -8.98 7.83 -5.68
N PHE A 24 -7.97 7.20 -5.07
CA PHE A 24 -8.12 6.60 -3.74
C PHE A 24 -8.65 7.66 -2.75
N ASN A 25 -9.79 7.38 -2.13
CA ASN A 25 -10.57 8.34 -1.36
C ASN A 25 -11.08 7.79 -0.02
N GLU A 26 -10.56 6.64 0.42
CA GLU A 26 -10.92 6.06 1.71
C GLU A 26 -10.33 6.86 2.88
N PRO A 27 -11.02 6.89 4.03
CA PRO A 27 -10.46 7.44 5.27
C PRO A 27 -9.21 6.68 5.73
N CYS A 28 -8.15 7.41 6.07
CA CYS A 28 -6.92 6.85 6.64
C CYS A 28 -6.64 7.49 8.00
N LEU A 29 -5.99 6.71 8.87
CA LEU A 29 -5.46 7.22 10.14
C LEU A 29 -4.21 8.08 9.94
N TYR A 30 -3.36 7.68 8.99
CA TYR A 30 -2.10 8.35 8.69
C TYR A 30 -2.22 9.18 7.42
N TYR A 31 -1.54 10.32 7.40
CA TYR A 31 -1.37 11.12 6.21
C TYR A 31 0.01 11.78 6.19
N ASN A 32 0.47 12.18 5.01
CA ASN A 32 1.61 13.05 4.84
C ASN A 32 1.12 14.48 4.61
N SER A 33 1.64 15.44 5.38
CA SER A 33 1.41 16.87 5.17
C SER A 33 2.63 17.52 4.53
N GLU A 34 2.59 17.72 3.22
CA GLU A 34 3.64 18.38 2.44
C GLU A 34 3.65 19.91 2.63
N ALA A 35 2.53 20.47 3.10
CA ALA A 35 2.31 21.91 3.23
C ALA A 35 3.24 22.61 4.24
N ILE A 36 3.84 21.88 5.18
CA ILE A 36 4.58 22.47 6.31
C ILE A 36 6.08 22.65 6.01
N SER A 37 6.70 21.81 5.18
CA SER A 37 8.16 21.83 4.97
C SER A 37 8.65 21.44 3.56
N GLY A 38 7.76 21.12 2.62
CA GLY A 38 8.14 20.59 1.30
C GLY A 38 8.70 19.16 1.32
N MET A 39 9.22 18.68 2.46
CA MET A 39 9.64 17.28 2.66
C MET A 39 8.53 16.38 3.22
N GLY A 40 7.50 16.99 3.81
CA GLY A 40 6.31 16.30 4.34
C GLY A 40 6.50 15.71 5.74
N TYR A 41 5.49 15.87 6.60
CA TYR A 41 5.43 15.20 7.91
C TYR A 41 4.40 14.07 7.88
N GLN A 42 4.75 12.91 8.46
CA GLN A 42 3.74 11.89 8.76
C GLN A 42 2.96 12.34 9.99
N CYS A 43 1.65 12.37 9.83
CA CYS A 43 0.73 12.93 10.81
C CYS A 43 -0.38 11.92 11.10
N ILE A 44 -0.85 11.96 12.34
CA ILE A 44 -2.16 11.47 12.75
C ILE A 44 -2.95 12.68 13.25
N GLU A 45 -4.25 12.71 13.00
CA GLU A 45 -5.13 13.69 13.64
C GLU A 45 -5.84 13.03 14.82
N ILE A 46 -5.94 13.78 15.91
CA ILE A 46 -6.57 13.35 17.15
C ILE A 46 -7.71 14.32 17.45
N GLU A 47 -8.87 13.79 17.84
CA GLU A 47 -10.04 14.63 18.12
C GLU A 47 -10.02 15.16 19.56
N GLU A 48 -9.73 14.28 20.52
CA GLU A 48 -9.69 14.63 21.93
C GLU A 48 -8.41 14.07 22.57
N ARG A 49 -7.60 14.97 23.16
CA ARG A 49 -6.40 14.62 23.91
C ARG A 49 -6.74 14.62 25.40
N ILE A 50 -6.38 13.55 26.11
CA ILE A 50 -6.51 13.53 27.57
C ILE A 50 -5.23 14.13 28.15
N HIS A 51 -5.38 15.07 29.08
CA HIS A 51 -4.24 15.59 29.83
C HIS A 51 -3.69 14.49 30.73
N ASN A 52 -2.48 14.02 30.44
CA ASN A 52 -1.74 13.10 31.27
C ASN A 52 -0.46 13.78 31.80
N GLU A 53 -0.07 13.45 33.03
CA GLU A 53 1.14 14.00 33.67
C GLU A 53 2.41 13.22 33.29
N ALA A 54 2.27 12.11 32.57
CA ALA A 54 3.38 11.27 32.14
C ALA A 54 4.14 11.93 30.95
N PRO A 55 5.44 12.22 31.09
CA PRO A 55 6.23 12.76 29.99
C PRO A 55 6.29 11.73 28.84
N ASN A 56 6.16 12.22 27.60
CA ASN A 56 6.25 11.44 26.35
C ASN A 56 5.10 10.45 26.06
N VAL A 57 4.01 10.47 26.83
CA VAL A 57 2.81 9.66 26.52
C VAL A 57 1.72 10.59 26.03
N ILE A 58 0.95 10.17 25.02
CA ILE A 58 -0.28 10.84 24.63
C ILE A 58 -1.41 9.84 24.80
N GLU A 59 -2.28 10.09 25.78
CA GLU A 59 -3.53 9.34 25.92
C GLU A 59 -4.59 9.91 24.97
N LEU A 60 -5.15 9.02 24.17
CA LEU A 60 -6.12 9.34 23.12
C LEU A 60 -7.40 8.60 23.42
N ARG A 61 -8.50 9.33 23.40
CA ARG A 61 -9.83 8.72 23.54
C ARG A 61 -10.28 8.09 22.23
N GLU A 62 -10.09 8.82 21.14
CA GLU A 62 -10.52 8.42 19.80
C GLU A 62 -9.48 8.81 18.77
N LEU A 63 -9.25 7.91 17.81
CA LEU A 63 -8.39 8.13 16.65
C LEU A 63 -9.25 8.59 15.48
N LYS A 64 -8.81 9.64 14.77
CA LYS A 64 -9.54 10.15 13.61
C LYS A 64 -9.12 9.45 12.32
N TYR A 65 -10.08 8.86 11.63
CA TYR A 65 -9.93 8.39 10.26
C TYR A 65 -10.52 9.41 9.31
N PHE A 66 -9.72 9.97 8.41
CA PHE A 66 -10.19 10.99 7.47
C PHE A 66 -9.54 10.86 6.10
N ASN A 67 -10.25 11.32 5.07
CA ASN A 67 -9.71 11.36 3.71
C ASN A 67 -8.96 12.68 3.49
N TYR A 68 -7.66 12.67 3.78
CA TYR A 68 -6.77 13.81 3.55
C TYR A 68 -6.37 14.02 2.09
N ASN A 69 -6.73 13.11 1.17
CA ASN A 69 -6.53 13.36 -0.26
C ASN A 69 -7.35 14.54 -0.77
N LYS A 70 -8.44 14.91 -0.07
CA LYS A 70 -9.23 16.12 -0.33
C LYS A 70 -8.60 17.41 0.22
N THR A 71 -7.61 17.28 1.11
CA THR A 71 -6.92 18.42 1.71
C THR A 71 -5.72 18.83 0.85
N LYS A 72 -5.64 20.12 0.50
CA LYS A 72 -4.54 20.65 -0.32
C LYS A 72 -3.20 20.45 0.41
N GLY A 73 -2.22 19.89 -0.30
CA GLY A 73 -0.89 19.63 0.27
C GLY A 73 -0.83 18.43 1.23
N CYS A 74 -1.87 17.59 1.29
CA CYS A 74 -1.87 16.37 2.08
C CYS A 74 -2.08 15.12 1.22
N ILE A 75 -1.55 13.98 1.67
CA ILE A 75 -1.71 12.67 1.03
C ILE A 75 -2.09 11.66 2.11
N SER A 76 -3.27 11.04 2.01
CA SER A 76 -3.64 9.91 2.87
C SER A 76 -2.65 8.76 2.68
N ILE A 77 -2.17 8.16 3.78
CA ILE A 77 -1.29 7.00 3.76
C ILE A 77 -2.09 5.78 4.27
N PRO A 78 -2.58 4.92 3.37
CA PRO A 78 -3.30 3.71 3.78
C PRO A 78 -2.37 2.61 4.28
N ALA A 79 -2.91 1.70 5.09
CA ALA A 79 -2.33 0.37 5.28
C ALA A 79 -2.51 -0.49 4.01
N TRP A 80 -1.68 -1.52 3.86
CA TRP A 80 -1.77 -2.44 2.71
C TRP A 80 -3.17 -3.04 2.55
N GLU A 81 -3.83 -3.41 3.65
CA GLU A 81 -5.17 -4.00 3.67
C GLU A 81 -6.25 -3.04 3.14
N GLN A 82 -6.13 -1.74 3.43
CA GLN A 82 -7.05 -0.72 2.90
C GLN A 82 -6.89 -0.58 1.38
N VAL A 83 -5.65 -0.67 0.88
CA VAL A 83 -5.36 -0.64 -0.56
C VAL A 83 -5.98 -1.85 -1.26
N PHE A 84 -5.77 -3.06 -0.73
CA PHE A 84 -6.36 -4.26 -1.31
C PHE A 84 -7.90 -4.24 -1.24
N LYS A 85 -8.50 -3.74 -0.15
CA LYS A 85 -9.96 -3.55 -0.06
C LYS A 85 -10.47 -2.61 -1.17
N TRP A 86 -9.81 -1.47 -1.35
CA TRP A 86 -10.20 -0.49 -2.36
C TRP A 86 -10.11 -1.09 -3.78
N PHE A 87 -9.04 -1.81 -4.12
CA PHE A 87 -8.95 -2.47 -5.42
C PHE A 87 -10.01 -3.55 -5.65
N ARG A 88 -10.37 -4.32 -4.63
CA ARG A 88 -11.48 -5.30 -4.72
C ARG A 88 -12.82 -4.63 -5.03
N GLU A 89 -13.12 -3.50 -4.39
CA GLU A 89 -14.30 -2.68 -4.68
C GLU A 89 -14.32 -2.17 -6.13
N HIS A 90 -13.15 -2.06 -6.75
CA HIS A 90 -12.96 -1.70 -8.16
C HIS A 90 -12.76 -2.91 -9.09
N ASN A 91 -13.21 -4.10 -8.68
CA ASN A 91 -13.18 -5.34 -9.47
C ASN A 91 -11.77 -5.80 -9.87
N LEU A 92 -10.76 -5.49 -9.05
CA LEU A 92 -9.40 -6.02 -9.15
C LEU A 92 -9.11 -6.83 -7.89
N HIS A 93 -9.17 -8.15 -8.03
CA HIS A 93 -8.87 -9.08 -6.94
C HIS A 93 -7.42 -9.52 -7.06
N SER A 94 -6.74 -9.63 -5.94
CA SER A 94 -5.33 -10.02 -5.92
C SER A 94 -5.05 -11.03 -4.82
N GLU A 95 -4.09 -11.90 -5.07
CA GLU A 95 -3.62 -12.89 -4.11
C GLU A 95 -2.11 -13.07 -4.28
N ILE A 96 -1.42 -13.31 -3.16
CA ILE A 96 0.00 -13.69 -3.14
C ILE A 96 0.05 -15.16 -2.76
N TRP A 97 0.75 -15.97 -3.53
CA TRP A 97 0.94 -17.39 -3.26
C TRP A 97 2.40 -17.68 -2.86
N TYR A 98 2.57 -18.80 -2.16
CA TYR A 98 3.88 -19.34 -1.80
C TYR A 98 3.99 -20.74 -2.37
N LYS A 99 4.99 -20.96 -3.22
CA LYS A 99 5.26 -22.25 -3.87
C LYS A 99 6.75 -22.42 -4.05
N ILE A 100 7.30 -23.44 -3.39
CA ILE A 100 8.70 -23.82 -3.59
C ILE A 100 8.80 -24.59 -4.91
N GLU A 101 9.64 -24.11 -5.79
CA GLU A 101 10.00 -24.78 -7.04
C GLU A 101 11.51 -24.93 -7.13
N HIS A 102 11.95 -25.95 -7.85
CA HIS A 102 13.37 -26.19 -8.10
C HIS A 102 13.60 -26.30 -9.61
N TYR A 103 14.77 -25.86 -10.06
CA TYR A 103 15.23 -26.01 -11.44
C TYR A 103 16.68 -26.49 -11.46
N GLU A 104 17.07 -27.13 -12.55
CA GLU A 104 18.46 -27.52 -12.78
C GLU A 104 19.16 -26.45 -13.62
N GLU A 105 20.33 -26.00 -13.16
CA GLU A 105 21.21 -25.10 -13.89
C GLU A 105 22.65 -25.56 -13.66
N ASP A 106 23.41 -25.78 -14.74
CA ASP A 106 24.78 -26.30 -14.71
C ASP A 106 24.97 -27.62 -13.94
N GLY A 107 23.93 -28.47 -13.90
CA GLY A 107 23.95 -29.75 -13.19
C GLY A 107 23.74 -29.62 -11.67
N GLU A 108 23.43 -28.42 -11.16
CA GLU A 108 23.05 -28.18 -9.78
C GLU A 108 21.53 -27.90 -9.68
N VAL A 109 20.89 -28.46 -8.66
CA VAL A 109 19.48 -28.16 -8.34
C VAL A 109 19.43 -26.88 -7.53
N LYS A 110 18.79 -25.85 -8.07
CA LYS A 110 18.59 -24.54 -7.44
C LYS A 110 17.12 -24.34 -7.08
N GLU A 111 16.89 -23.58 -6.02
CA GLU A 111 15.55 -23.12 -5.64
C GLU A 111 15.15 -21.91 -6.48
N ALA A 112 13.89 -21.84 -6.90
CA ALA A 112 13.31 -20.67 -7.54
C ALA A 112 12.67 -19.75 -6.48
N PRO A 113 12.53 -18.44 -6.76
CA PRO A 113 11.89 -17.54 -5.82
C PRO A 113 10.45 -17.99 -5.51
N PRO A 114 10.08 -18.19 -4.23
CA PRO A 114 8.89 -18.96 -3.91
C PRO A 114 7.60 -18.12 -3.86
N TYR A 115 7.69 -16.79 -3.87
CA TYR A 115 6.51 -15.93 -3.84
C TYR A 115 6.14 -15.47 -5.24
N ASN A 116 4.87 -15.57 -5.59
CA ASN A 116 4.30 -14.94 -6.78
C ASN A 116 2.93 -14.35 -6.44
N TYR A 117 2.33 -13.61 -7.37
CA TYR A 117 0.99 -13.07 -7.19
C TYR A 117 0.17 -13.13 -8.47
N GLY A 118 -1.15 -13.18 -8.27
CA GLY A 118 -2.14 -13.09 -9.33
C GLY A 118 -3.06 -11.89 -9.15
N ILE A 119 -3.43 -11.27 -10.25
CA ILE A 119 -4.44 -10.21 -10.34
C ILE A 119 -5.54 -10.69 -11.27
N LEU A 120 -6.77 -10.70 -10.77
CA LEU A 120 -7.95 -11.20 -11.46
C LEU A 120 -8.97 -10.08 -11.64
N ASN A 121 -9.65 -10.06 -12.78
CA ASN A 121 -10.83 -9.23 -12.95
C ASN A 121 -12.08 -9.88 -12.31
N LYS A 122 -13.24 -9.23 -12.41
CA LYS A 122 -14.53 -9.76 -11.89
C LYS A 122 -14.98 -11.12 -12.45
N LYS A 123 -14.42 -11.55 -13.58
CA LYS A 123 -14.70 -12.85 -14.22
C LYS A 123 -13.67 -13.92 -13.86
N ALA A 124 -12.76 -13.63 -12.92
CA ALA A 124 -11.61 -14.47 -12.60
C ALA A 124 -10.64 -14.69 -13.77
N GLU A 125 -10.61 -13.77 -14.74
CA GLU A 125 -9.61 -13.80 -15.82
C GLU A 125 -8.32 -13.11 -15.31
N PRO A 126 -7.13 -13.72 -15.52
CA PRO A 126 -5.86 -13.15 -15.11
C PRO A 126 -5.54 -11.88 -15.92
N LEU A 127 -5.01 -10.87 -15.23
CA LEU A 127 -4.66 -9.56 -15.80
C LEU A 127 -3.16 -9.27 -15.79
N ASN A 128 -2.37 -10.07 -15.09
CA ASN A 128 -0.92 -9.94 -14.99
C ASN A 128 -0.20 -11.19 -15.50
N SER A 129 1.08 -11.02 -15.79
CA SER A 129 2.01 -12.12 -16.03
C SER A 129 2.51 -12.70 -14.70
N GLU A 130 3.04 -13.92 -14.72
CA GLU A 130 3.66 -14.50 -13.53
C GLU A 130 5.01 -13.84 -13.23
N TYR A 131 5.14 -13.30 -12.02
CA TYR A 131 6.37 -12.73 -11.49
C TYR A 131 6.73 -13.44 -10.18
N TYR A 132 8.03 -13.71 -9.98
CA TYR A 132 8.55 -14.49 -8.84
C TYR A 132 9.48 -13.63 -7.99
N PHE A 133 9.36 -13.76 -6.67
CA PHE A 133 10.05 -12.96 -5.66
C PHE A 133 10.57 -13.84 -4.53
N TRP A 134 11.73 -13.46 -3.96
CA TRP A 134 12.31 -14.15 -2.82
C TRP A 134 11.61 -13.83 -1.50
N PHE A 135 11.02 -12.64 -1.42
CA PHE A 135 10.41 -12.12 -0.19
C PHE A 135 8.96 -11.71 -0.43
N TYR A 136 8.12 -11.96 0.58
CA TYR A 136 6.71 -11.59 0.56
C TYR A 136 6.51 -10.08 0.40
N GLU A 137 7.35 -9.28 1.08
CA GLU A 137 7.30 -7.83 1.06
C GLU A 137 7.52 -7.26 -0.35
N ASP A 138 8.47 -7.83 -1.10
CA ASP A 138 8.75 -7.44 -2.48
C ASP A 138 7.58 -7.81 -3.40
N ALA A 139 7.03 -9.03 -3.26
CA ALA A 139 5.85 -9.48 -3.99
C ALA A 139 4.65 -8.58 -3.70
N ARG A 140 4.41 -8.22 -2.43
CA ARG A 140 3.31 -7.34 -1.99
C ARG A 140 3.45 -5.94 -2.56
N GLN A 141 4.65 -5.37 -2.57
CA GLN A 141 4.90 -4.06 -3.15
C GLN A 141 4.66 -4.08 -4.66
N ALA A 142 5.27 -5.02 -5.38
CA ALA A 142 5.14 -5.15 -6.82
C ALA A 142 3.68 -5.38 -7.24
N LEU A 143 2.94 -6.20 -6.48
CA LEU A 143 1.51 -6.42 -6.69
C LEU A 143 0.70 -5.11 -6.65
N VAL A 144 0.92 -4.26 -5.63
CA VAL A 144 0.20 -2.99 -5.52
C VAL A 144 0.59 -2.03 -6.64
N GLU A 145 1.87 -1.99 -7.02
CA GLU A 145 2.34 -1.19 -8.15
C GLU A 145 1.66 -1.62 -9.47
N GLU A 146 1.54 -2.93 -9.72
CA GLU A 146 0.87 -3.45 -10.91
C GLU A 146 -0.65 -3.21 -10.87
N LEU A 147 -1.30 -3.36 -9.71
CA LEU A 147 -2.71 -2.99 -9.52
C LEU A 147 -2.99 -1.52 -9.91
N ILE A 148 -2.10 -0.60 -9.52
CA ILE A 148 -2.19 0.81 -9.89
C ILE A 148 -2.08 0.98 -11.42
N VAL A 149 -1.14 0.29 -12.06
CA VAL A 149 -0.95 0.34 -13.52
C VAL A 149 -2.19 -0.18 -14.25
N ILE A 150 -2.67 -1.36 -13.89
CA ILE A 150 -3.87 -1.97 -14.48
C ILE A 150 -5.09 -1.05 -14.28
N TYR A 151 -5.26 -0.49 -13.08
CA TYR A 151 -6.37 0.43 -12.81
C TYR A 151 -6.32 1.67 -13.69
N LYS A 152 -5.13 2.29 -13.87
CA LYS A 152 -4.97 3.42 -14.79
C LYS A 152 -5.36 3.03 -16.21
N GLN A 153 -4.85 1.91 -16.73
CA GLN A 153 -5.14 1.45 -18.08
C GLN A 153 -6.65 1.24 -18.31
N LYS A 154 -7.36 0.63 -17.35
CA LYS A 154 -8.81 0.42 -17.43
C LYS A 154 -9.64 1.71 -17.40
N ASN A 155 -9.11 2.79 -16.83
CA ASN A 155 -9.80 4.08 -16.70
C ASN A 155 -9.29 5.15 -17.69
N ILE A 156 -8.29 4.84 -18.52
CA ILE A 156 -7.81 5.71 -19.61
C ILE A 156 -8.61 5.46 -20.91
N ILE A 157 -9.26 4.31 -21.05
CA ILE A 157 -10.07 3.99 -22.23
C ILE A 157 -11.51 4.50 -21.97
N PRO A 158 -11.98 5.52 -22.70
CA PRO A 158 -13.34 6.05 -22.56
C PRO A 158 -14.42 5.07 -23.02
#